data_AF-A0A2Z5JTY1-F1
#
_entry.id   AF-A0A2Z5JTY1-F1
#
_cell.length_a   1.000
_cell.length_b   1.000
_cell.length_c   1.000
_cell.angle_alpha   90.00
_cell.angle_beta   90.00
_cell.angle_gamma   90.00
#
_symmetry.space_group_name_H-M   'P 1'
#
loop_
_entity.id
_entity.type
_entity.pdbx_description
1 polymer ?
#
loop_
_entity_poly.entity_id
_entity_poly.type
_entity_poly.pdbx_seq_one_letter_code
_entity_poly.pdbx_strand_id
1 'polypeptide(L)'
;MVEGLLYADHYGDMLARLRTDHRGPTHGYYLDVPFDETLARHATKPIADDVTETQLRDWYRPRDLLPDGHETVIGADSALHETVDRIMSDTGLTHLPALDR
;
A
#
# COMPACT_ATOMS: atom_id res chain seq x y z
N MET A 1 -0.50 12.71 -0.45
CA MET A 1 -0.43 11.27 -0.08
C MET A 1 -1.73 10.63 -0.51
N VAL A 2 -1.67 9.46 -1.14
CA VAL A 2 -2.82 8.65 -1.55
C VAL A 2 -2.62 7.27 -0.93
N GLU A 3 -3.66 6.70 -0.34
CA GLU A 3 -3.62 5.37 0.30
C GLU A 3 -4.95 4.63 0.08
N GLY A 4 -4.92 3.29 0.11
CA GLY A 4 -6.11 2.45 0.00
C GLY A 4 -5.86 1.10 -0.69
N LEU A 5 -6.94 0.35 -0.93
CA LEU A 5 -6.95 -0.81 -1.82
C LEU A 5 -7.15 -0.33 -3.27
N LEU A 6 -6.06 0.09 -3.89
CA LEU A 6 -6.08 0.77 -5.18
C LEU A 6 -5.90 -0.22 -6.32
N TYR A 7 -6.97 -0.94 -6.69
CA TYR A 7 -6.90 -1.91 -7.79
C TYR A 7 -6.34 -1.33 -9.09
N ALA A 8 -5.34 -1.98 -9.66
CA ALA A 8 -4.64 -1.49 -10.85
C ALA A 8 -5.58 -1.32 -12.04
N ASP A 9 -6.53 -2.24 -12.22
CA ASP A 9 -7.53 -2.16 -13.30
C ASP A 9 -8.45 -0.93 -13.19
N HIS A 10 -8.70 -0.43 -11.97
CA HIS A 10 -9.63 0.69 -11.76
C HIS A 10 -8.90 2.03 -11.59
N TYR A 11 -7.76 2.01 -10.89
CA TYR A 11 -7.03 3.21 -10.49
C TYR A 11 -5.70 3.39 -11.22
N GLY A 12 -5.22 2.40 -11.97
CA GLY A 12 -3.88 2.42 -12.59
C GLY A 12 -3.63 3.65 -13.46
N ASP A 13 -4.55 3.97 -14.38
CA ASP A 13 -4.44 5.15 -15.24
C ASP A 13 -4.46 6.46 -14.43
N MET A 14 -5.27 6.52 -13.38
CA MET A 14 -5.34 7.68 -12.49
C MET A 14 -4.04 7.88 -11.72
N LEU A 15 -3.47 6.80 -11.17
CA LEU A 15 -2.21 6.82 -10.43
C LEU A 15 -1.03 7.17 -11.35
N ALA A 16 -0.99 6.62 -12.56
CA ALA A 16 0.01 6.94 -13.57
C ALA A 16 -0.03 8.43 -13.96
N ARG A 17 -1.23 9.00 -14.09
CA ARG A 17 -1.41 10.45 -14.35
C ARG A 17 -0.95 11.30 -13.17
N LEU A 18 -1.36 10.97 -11.94
CA LEU A 18 -0.91 11.69 -10.74
C LEU A 18 0.62 11.73 -10.65
N ARG A 19 1.28 10.60 -10.92
CA ARG A 19 2.73 10.50 -10.95
C ARG A 19 3.35 11.37 -12.04
N THR A 20 2.79 11.34 -13.25
CA THR A 20 3.30 12.11 -14.40
C THR A 20 3.12 13.62 -14.20
N ASP A 21 2.00 14.03 -13.60
CA ASP A 21 1.67 15.44 -13.37
C ASP A 21 2.41 16.02 -12.15
N HIS A 22 2.87 15.18 -11.22
CA HIS A 22 3.58 15.61 -10.01
C HIS A 22 4.96 16.19 -10.32
N ARG A 23 5.19 17.43 -9.88
CA ARG A 23 6.49 18.12 -10.02
C ARG A 23 7.39 17.78 -8.84
N GLY A 24 8.02 16.61 -8.88
CA GLY A 24 8.95 16.15 -7.86
C GLY A 24 9.04 14.64 -7.81
N PRO A 25 9.87 14.08 -6.90
CA PRO A 25 9.95 12.65 -6.72
C PRO A 25 8.58 12.10 -6.28
N THR A 26 8.20 10.96 -6.85
CA THR A 26 7.01 10.20 -6.48
C THR A 26 7.46 8.80 -6.10
N HIS A 27 7.00 8.34 -4.93
CA HIS A 27 7.31 7.02 -4.40
C HIS A 27 6.01 6.25 -4.24
N GLY A 28 5.97 5.03 -4.77
CA GLY A 28 4.88 4.08 -4.58
C GLY A 28 5.35 2.90 -3.74
N TYR A 29 4.51 2.45 -2.82
CA TYR A 29 4.81 1.29 -1.97
C TYR A 29 3.60 0.35 -1.96
N TYR A 30 3.84 -0.92 -2.27
CA TYR A 30 2.84 -1.98 -2.23
C TYR A 30 3.10 -2.89 -1.03
N LEU A 31 2.14 -3.02 -0.13
CA LEU A 31 2.20 -3.96 0.99
C LEU A 31 1.76 -5.35 0.50
N ASP A 32 2.71 -6.26 0.29
CA ASP A 32 2.45 -7.64 -0.14
C ASP A 32 2.04 -8.49 1.07
N VAL A 33 0.77 -8.31 1.47
CA VAL A 33 0.15 -9.01 2.60
C VAL A 33 -0.46 -10.33 2.11
N PRO A 34 -0.03 -11.49 2.66
CA PRO A 34 -0.65 -12.78 2.37
C PRO A 34 -2.14 -12.79 2.72
N PHE A 35 -2.90 -13.60 1.99
CA PHE A 35 -4.33 -13.75 2.22
C PHE A 35 -4.64 -14.20 3.67
N ASP A 36 -3.85 -15.13 4.22
CA ASP A 36 -4.05 -15.63 5.58
C ASP A 36 -3.93 -14.52 6.64
N GLU A 37 -2.98 -13.59 6.45
CA GLU A 37 -2.84 -12.41 7.32
C GLU A 37 -4.02 -11.45 7.14
N THR A 38 -4.53 -11.32 5.91
CA THR A 38 -5.75 -10.54 5.63
C THR A 38 -6.95 -11.10 6.38
N LEU A 39 -7.13 -12.43 6.39
CA LEU A 39 -8.19 -13.12 7.14
C LEU A 39 -8.02 -12.92 8.65
N ALA A 40 -6.82 -13.14 9.17
CA ALA A 40 -6.53 -12.99 10.60
C ALA A 40 -6.85 -11.57 11.08
N ARG A 41 -6.46 -10.54 10.32
CA ARG A 41 -6.79 -9.14 10.64
C ARG A 41 -8.28 -8.86 10.51
N HIS A 42 -8.94 -9.39 9.47
CA HIS A 42 -10.37 -9.18 9.26
C HIS A 42 -11.23 -9.73 10.40
N ALA A 43 -10.88 -10.89 10.94
CA ALA A 43 -11.59 -11.52 12.06
C ALA A 43 -11.65 -10.64 13.33
N THR A 44 -10.78 -9.63 13.45
CA THR A 44 -10.78 -8.69 14.58
C THR A 44 -11.66 -7.46 14.36
N LYS A 45 -12.21 -7.27 13.15
CA LYS A 45 -12.97 -6.07 12.77
C LYS A 45 -14.45 -6.24 13.12
N PRO A 46 -15.17 -5.14 13.43
CA PRO A 46 -16.62 -5.18 13.67
C PRO A 46 -17.44 -5.74 12.50
N ILE A 47 -16.93 -5.63 11.27
CA ILE A 47 -17.58 -6.12 10.05
C ILE A 47 -17.29 -7.59 9.73
N ALA A 48 -16.63 -8.32 10.64
CA ALA A 48 -16.19 -9.70 10.41
C ALA A 48 -17.37 -10.62 10.06
N ASP A 49 -18.54 -10.38 10.65
CA ASP A 49 -19.76 -11.17 10.42
C ASP A 49 -20.50 -10.80 9.12
N ASP A 50 -20.25 -9.61 8.57
CA ASP A 50 -20.92 -9.11 7.36
C ASP A 50 -20.14 -9.43 6.08
N VAL A 51 -18.83 -9.62 6.19
CA VAL A 51 -17.93 -9.90 5.06
C VAL A 51 -17.27 -11.25 5.27
N THR A 52 -17.65 -12.20 4.43
CA THR A 52 -17.19 -13.59 4.48
C THR A 52 -15.79 -13.77 3.90
N GLU A 53 -15.12 -14.87 4.26
CA GLU A 53 -13.86 -15.29 3.62
C GLU A 53 -14.01 -15.41 2.10
N THR A 54 -15.13 -15.94 1.60
CA THR A 54 -15.38 -16.07 0.16
C THR A 54 -15.36 -14.71 -0.52
N GLN A 55 -16.05 -13.72 0.04
CA GLN A 55 -16.03 -12.35 -0.50
C GLN A 55 -14.62 -11.74 -0.47
N LEU A 56 -13.88 -11.93 0.62
CA LEU A 56 -12.48 -11.47 0.69
C LEU A 56 -11.62 -12.14 -0.36
N ARG A 57 -11.82 -13.44 -0.61
CA ARG A 57 -11.06 -14.20 -1.61
C ARG A 57 -11.36 -13.73 -3.03
N ASP A 58 -12.61 -13.38 -3.32
CA ASP A 58 -13.02 -12.83 -4.62
C ASP A 58 -12.42 -11.43 -4.87
N TRP A 59 -12.20 -10.65 -3.80
CA TRP A 59 -11.57 -9.32 -3.86
C TRP A 59 -10.05 -9.34 -3.79
N TYR A 60 -9.47 -10.42 -3.26
CA TYR A 60 -8.02 -10.52 -3.05
C TYR A 60 -7.29 -10.70 -4.38
N ARG A 61 -6.37 -9.78 -4.66
CA ARG A 61 -5.53 -9.80 -5.86
C ARG A 61 -4.06 -9.79 -5.46
N PRO A 62 -3.38 -10.95 -5.46
CA PRO A 62 -1.97 -11.01 -5.10
C PRO A 62 -1.14 -10.26 -6.15
N ARG A 63 -0.31 -9.32 -5.70
CA ARG A 63 0.60 -8.53 -6.55
C ARG A 63 -0.11 -7.79 -7.68
N ASP A 64 -1.21 -7.11 -7.34
CA ASP A 64 -1.90 -6.15 -8.21
C ASP A 64 -1.07 -4.86 -8.38
N LEU A 65 0.14 -5.00 -8.91
CA LEU A 65 1.13 -3.94 -9.07
C LEU A 65 0.84 -3.09 -10.31
N LEU A 66 1.24 -1.82 -10.26
CA LEU A 66 1.21 -0.95 -11.42
C LEU A 66 2.14 -1.48 -12.53
N PRO A 67 1.69 -1.47 -13.80
CA PRO A 67 2.38 -2.12 -14.92
C PRO A 67 3.72 -1.44 -15.27
N ASP A 68 3.94 -0.22 -14.82
CA ASP A 68 5.15 0.55 -15.04
C ASP A 68 6.26 0.29 -14.00
N GLY A 69 5.98 -0.54 -12.99
CA GLY A 69 6.98 -1.05 -12.05
C GLY A 69 7.54 0.01 -11.09
N HIS A 70 6.81 1.09 -10.84
CA HIS A 70 7.25 2.16 -9.94
C HIS A 70 6.98 1.90 -8.46
N GLU A 71 6.36 0.78 -8.14
CA GLU A 71 6.07 0.41 -6.76
C GLU A 71 7.21 -0.40 -6.15
N THR A 72 7.61 0.01 -4.96
CA THR A 72 8.44 -0.79 -4.08
C THR A 72 7.57 -1.78 -3.32
N VAL A 73 7.86 -3.06 -3.48
CA VAL A 73 7.16 -4.12 -2.73
C VAL A 73 7.74 -4.24 -1.32
N ILE A 74 6.85 -4.19 -0.32
CA ILE A 74 7.16 -4.39 1.08
C ILE A 74 6.48 -5.70 1.51
N GLY A 75 7.28 -6.70 1.84
CA GLY A 75 6.78 -8.01 2.27
C GLY A 75 6.16 -7.97 3.66
N ALA A 76 5.29 -8.93 3.94
CA ALA A 76 4.65 -9.07 5.26
C ALA A 76 5.61 -9.44 6.40
N ASP A 77 6.83 -9.89 6.08
CA ASP A 77 7.92 -10.13 7.02
C ASP A 77 8.66 -8.84 7.42
N SER A 78 8.44 -7.74 6.72
CA SER A 78 9.02 -6.43 7.04
C SER A 78 8.47 -5.90 8.37
N ALA A 79 9.36 -5.58 9.31
CA ALA A 79 8.93 -4.96 10.56
C ALA A 79 8.42 -3.53 10.31
N LEU A 80 7.53 -3.04 11.19
CA LEU A 80 6.99 -1.68 11.08
C LEU A 80 8.09 -0.61 11.04
N HIS A 81 9.07 -0.70 11.95
CA HIS A 81 10.14 0.29 12.04
C HIS A 81 11.04 0.26 10.80
N GLU A 82 11.41 -0.92 10.30
CA GLU A 82 12.18 -1.07 9.06
C GLU A 82 11.44 -0.49 7.85
N THR A 83 10.13 -0.73 7.77
CA THR A 83 9.25 -0.18 6.74
C THR A 83 9.22 1.34 6.78
N VAL A 84 9.04 1.91 7.98
CA VAL A 84 9.02 3.37 8.18
C VAL A 84 10.37 3.98 7.85
N ASP A 85 11.47 3.42 8.37
CA ASP A 85 12.84 3.90 8.14
C ASP A 85 13.18 3.91 6.65
N ARG A 86 12.78 2.85 5.93
CA ARG A 86 12.92 2.78 4.48
C ARG A 86 12.14 3.91 3.80
N ILE A 87 10.85 4.06 4.08
CA ILE A 87 10.02 5.10 3.44
C ILE A 87 10.59 6.49 3.73
N MET A 88 11.00 6.76 4.97
CA MET A 88 11.60 8.03 5.37
C MET A 88 12.90 8.31 4.63
N SER A 89 13.75 7.30 4.48
CA SER A 89 15.01 7.41 3.73
C SER A 89 14.77 7.62 2.24
N ASP A 90 13.94 6.79 1.62
CA ASP A 90 13.64 6.83 0.19
C ASP A 90 13.05 8.19 -0.22
N THR A 91 12.19 8.76 0.63
CA THR A 91 11.53 10.06 0.39
C THR A 91 12.36 11.28 0.83
N GLY A 92 13.51 11.06 1.46
CA GLY A 92 14.36 12.13 2.01
C GLY A 92 13.77 12.84 3.24
N LEU A 93 12.68 12.32 3.81
CA LEU A 93 12.02 12.90 4.98
C LEU A 93 12.87 12.77 6.26
N THR A 94 13.82 11.84 6.31
CA THR A 94 14.76 11.66 7.44
C THR A 94 15.53 12.93 7.79
N HIS A 95 15.72 13.84 6.83
CA HIS A 95 16.51 15.06 7.02
C HIS A 95 15.65 16.30 7.31
N LEU A 96 14.32 16.18 7.32
CA LEU A 96 13.44 17.30 7.60
C LEU A 96 13.20 17.44 9.11
N PRO A 97 13.15 18.69 9.63
CA PRO A 97 12.75 18.90 11.02
C PRO A 97 11.31 18.43 11.21
N ALA A 98 11.00 17.92 12.40
CA ALA A 98 9.61 17.67 12.78
C ALA A 98 8.83 18.98 12.64
N LEU A 99 7.72 18.95 11.88
CA LEU A 99 6.80 20.07 11.85
C LEU A 99 6.03 20.06 13.17
N ASP A 100 6.38 20.97 14.07
CA ASP A 100 5.54 21.28 15.22
C ASP A 100 4.17 21.74 14.70
N ARG A 101 3.11 20.99 15.04
CA ARG A 101 1.72 21.33 14.74
C ARG A 101 1.07 22.03 15.92
#